data_AF-A0A957M547-F1
#
_entry.id   AF-A0A957M547-F1
#
_cell.length_a   1.000
_cell.length_b   1.000
_cell.length_c   1.000
_cell.angle_alpha   90.00
_cell.angle_beta   90.00
_cell.angle_gamma   90.00
#
_symmetry.space_group_name_H-M   'P 1'
#
loop_
_entity.id
_entity.type
_entity.pdbx_description
1 polymer ?
#
loop_
_entity_poly.entity_id
_entity_poly.type
_entity_poly.pdbx_seq_one_letter_code
_entity_poly.pdbx_strand_id
1 'polypeptide(L)' 'DIAPMTAALERLHAALFSAPPAAIHRSAAGRAQAAALVDRITGGYSPDVGADWAAIEHELSAAYRAVAPAAGTTH' A
#
# COMPACT_ATOMS: atom_id res chain seq x y z
N ASP A 1 -6.14 6.25 12.95
CA ASP A 1 -4.95 5.41 13.17
C ASP A 1 -5.02 4.23 12.21
N ILE A 2 -3.98 4.01 11.40
CA ILE A 2 -3.93 2.94 10.37
C ILE A 2 -3.17 1.69 10.85
N ALA A 3 -2.54 1.72 12.03
CA ALA A 3 -1.66 0.65 12.50
C ALA A 3 -2.32 -0.75 12.54
N PRO A 4 -3.59 -0.92 12.98
CA PRO A 4 -4.24 -2.24 12.97
C PRO A 4 -4.40 -2.81 11.56
N MET A 5 -4.72 -1.96 10.59
CA MET A 5 -4.85 -2.35 9.18
C MET A 5 -3.50 -2.74 8.59
N THR A 6 -2.45 -1.95 8.85
CA THR A 6 -1.08 -2.27 8.44
C THR A 6 -0.65 -3.63 8.97
N ALA A 7 -0.86 -3.92 10.25
CA ALA A 7 -0.48 -5.19 10.86
C ALA A 7 -1.26 -6.39 10.27
N ALA A 8 -2.54 -6.21 9.94
CA ALA A 8 -3.34 -7.25 9.30
C ALA A 8 -2.88 -7.52 7.87
N LEU A 9 -2.63 -6.46 7.09
CA LEU A 9 -2.10 -6.56 5.74
C LEU A 9 -0.70 -7.14 5.71
N GLU A 10 0.15 -6.81 6.68
CA GLU A 10 1.51 -7.37 6.80
C GLU A 10 1.47 -8.88 7.01
N ARG A 11 0.59 -9.38 7.90
CA ARG A 11 0.36 -10.82 8.07
C ARG A 11 -0.14 -11.49 6.80
N LEU A 12 -1.10 -10.88 6.11
CA LEU A 12 -1.62 -11.40 4.85
C LEU A 12 -0.53 -11.43 3.77
N HIS A 13 0.19 -10.33 3.58
CA HIS A 13 1.24 -10.21 2.58
C HIS A 13 2.40 -11.17 2.83
N ALA A 14 2.79 -11.39 4.09
CA ALA A 14 3.81 -12.39 4.44
C ALA A 14 3.40 -13.83 4.05
N ALA A 15 2.09 -14.11 4.01
CA ALA A 15 1.57 -15.41 3.55
C ALA A 15 1.45 -15.51 2.02
N LEU A 16 1.38 -14.38 1.31
CA LEU A 16 1.14 -14.34 -0.14
C LEU A 16 2.41 -14.11 -0.98
N PHE A 17 3.39 -13.34 -0.46
CA PHE A 17 4.53 -12.88 -1.23
C PHE A 17 5.85 -13.44 -0.66
N SER A 18 6.70 -13.96 -1.55
CA SER A 18 8.09 -14.26 -1.24
C SER A 18 8.95 -13.00 -1.37
N ALA A 19 8.83 -12.09 -0.40
CA ALA A 19 9.59 -10.83 -0.36
C ALA A 19 10.21 -10.59 1.03
N PRO A 20 11.29 -9.78 1.14
CA PRO A 20 11.88 -9.43 2.44
C PRO A 20 10.86 -8.74 3.37
N PRO A 21 10.98 -8.88 4.71
CA PRO A 21 10.04 -8.26 5.66
C PRO A 21 9.84 -6.75 5.45
N ALA A 22 10.91 -6.02 5.13
CA ALA A 22 10.82 -4.58 4.83
C ALA A 22 9.99 -4.27 3.57
N ALA A 23 10.01 -5.14 2.56
CA ALA A 23 9.18 -5.01 1.37
C ALA A 23 7.70 -5.34 1.66
N ILE A 24 7.45 -6.37 2.47
CA ILE A 24 6.11 -6.72 2.96
C ILE A 24 5.51 -5.55 3.74
N HIS A 25 6.26 -4.98 4.68
CA HIS A 25 5.83 -3.83 5.48
C HIS A 25 5.52 -2.61 4.60
N ARG A 26 6.38 -2.27 3.64
CA ARG A 26 6.12 -1.16 2.70
C ARG A 26 4.85 -1.38 1.89
N SER A 27 4.62 -2.59 1.40
CA SER A 27 3.39 -2.93 0.67
C SER A 27 2.15 -2.84 1.56
N ALA A 28 2.22 -3.32 2.81
CA ALA A 28 1.12 -3.25 3.76
C ALA A 28 0.78 -1.81 4.16
N ALA A 29 1.79 -1.02 4.53
CA ALA A 29 1.63 0.37 4.95
C ALA A 29 1.08 1.25 3.83
N GLY A 30 1.60 1.13 2.61
CA GLY A 30 1.11 1.92 1.46
C GLY A 30 -0.35 1.60 1.12
N ARG A 31 -0.75 0.33 1.17
CA ARG A 31 -2.17 -0.04 0.96
C ARG A 31 -3.07 0.42 2.10
N ALA A 32 -2.60 0.41 3.35
CA ALA A 32 -3.33 0.98 4.48
C ALA A 32 -3.52 2.50 4.34
N GLN A 33 -2.46 3.21 3.92
CA GLN A 33 -2.50 4.64 3.69
C GLN A 33 -3.45 5.00 2.53
N ALA A 34 -3.38 4.27 1.41
CA ALA A 34 -4.30 4.45 0.30
C ALA A 34 -5.77 4.26 0.71
N ALA A 35 -6.08 3.24 1.53
CA ALA A 35 -7.43 3.03 2.04
C ALA A 35 -7.90 4.18 2.95
N ALA A 36 -7.02 4.72 3.80
CA ALA A 36 -7.34 5.87 4.64
C ALA A 36 -7.60 7.15 3.80
N LEU A 37 -6.88 7.34 2.70
CA LEU A 37 -7.12 8.44 1.76
C LEU A 37 -8.46 8.27 1.03
N VAL A 38 -8.80 7.05 0.60
CA VAL A 38 -10.13 6.76 0.01
C VAL A 38 -11.23 7.09 1.02
N ASP A 39 -11.11 6.63 2.27
CA ASP A 39 -12.08 6.92 3.34
C ASP A 39 -12.25 8.42 3.55
N ARG A 40 -11.15 9.18 3.59
CA ARG A 40 -11.16 10.65 3.68
C ARG A 40 -11.92 11.30 2.53
N ILE A 41 -11.67 10.86 1.29
CA ILE A 41 -12.37 11.36 0.09
C ILE A 41 -13.86 11.03 0.20
N THR A 42 -14.22 9.77 0.45
CA THR A 42 -15.61 9.32 0.47
C THR A 42 -16.41 9.84 1.65
N GLY A 43 -15.74 10.13 2.77
CA GLY A 43 -16.32 10.76 3.95
C GLY A 43 -16.53 12.27 3.81
N GLY A 44 -16.08 12.89 2.71
CA GLY A 44 -16.22 14.33 2.48
C GLY A 44 -15.27 15.19 3.32
N TYR A 45 -14.21 14.60 3.88
CA TYR A 45 -13.22 15.29 4.73
C TYR A 45 -11.99 15.75 3.94
N SER A 46 -11.96 15.50 2.64
CA SER A 46 -10.86 15.90 1.76
C SER A 46 -10.99 17.39 1.39
N PRO A 47 -9.98 18.23 1.72
CA PRO A 47 -9.93 19.62 1.28
C PRO A 47 -9.44 19.76 -0.17
N ASP A 48 -8.80 18.71 -0.70
CA ASP A 48 -8.31 18.62 -2.08
C ASP A 48 -8.35 17.15 -2.53
N VAL A 49 -9.45 16.80 -3.20
CA VAL A 49 -9.69 15.44 -3.70
C VAL A 49 -8.67 15.06 -4.78
N GLY A 50 -8.18 16.02 -5.58
CA GLY A 50 -7.21 15.74 -6.62
C GLY A 50 -5.84 15.36 -6.04
N ALA A 51 -5.39 16.09 -5.02
CA ALA A 51 -4.16 15.78 -4.31
C ALA A 51 -4.25 14.44 -3.56
N ASP A 52 -5.37 14.15 -2.90
CA ASP A 52 -5.56 12.86 -2.21
C ASP A 52 -5.57 11.69 -3.21
N TRP A 53 -6.14 11.86 -4.41
CA TRP A 53 -6.04 10.84 -5.47
C TRP A 53 -4.61 10.62 -5.96
N ALA A 54 -3.85 11.69 -6.19
CA ALA A 54 -2.45 11.57 -6.58
C ALA A 54 -1.61 10.85 -5.50
N ALA A 55 -1.92 11.09 -4.22
CA ALA A 55 -1.30 10.36 -3.12
C ALA A 55 -1.68 8.88 -3.09
N ILE A 56 -2.95 8.52 -3.36
CA ILE A 56 -3.38 7.12 -3.50
C ILE A 56 -2.59 6.41 -4.61
N GLU A 57 -2.47 7.04 -5.78
CA GLU A 57 -1.71 6.47 -6.90
C GLU A 57 -0.24 6.25 -6.55
N HIS A 58 0.37 7.20 -5.84
CA HIS A 58 1.74 7.09 -5.36
C HIS A 58 1.92 5.89 -4.42
N GLU A 59 1.09 5.81 -3.37
CA GLU A 59 1.15 4.76 -2.36
C GLU A 59 0.94 3.36 -2.96
N LEU A 60 -0.07 3.21 -3.81
CA LEU A 60 -0.34 1.94 -4.47
C LEU A 60 0.79 1.54 -5.42
N SER A 61 1.31 2.48 -6.21
CA SER A 61 2.43 2.21 -7.12
C SER A 61 3.70 1.77 -6.37
N ALA A 62 4.00 2.43 -5.24
CA ALA A 62 5.11 2.05 -4.38
C ALA A 62 4.90 0.67 -3.73
N ALA A 63 3.69 0.41 -3.23
CA ALA A 63 3.33 -0.87 -2.61
C ALA A 63 3.44 -2.04 -3.60
N TYR A 64 2.94 -1.88 -4.82
CA TYR A 64 3.05 -2.92 -5.86
C TYR A 64 4.50 -3.19 -6.24
N ARG A 65 5.31 -2.14 -6.43
CA ARG A 65 6.74 -2.30 -6.73
C ARG A 65 7.52 -2.97 -5.60
N ALA A 66 7.12 -2.76 -4.34
CA ALA A 66 7.83 -3.33 -3.19
C ALA A 66 7.79 -4.87 -3.17
N VAL A 67 6.67 -5.48 -3.60
CA VAL A 67 6.47 -6.95 -3.58
C VAL A 67 6.48 -7.58 -4.97
N ALA A 68 6.74 -6.79 -6.01
CA ALA A 68 6.92 -7.32 -7.36
C ALA A 68 8.11 -8.30 -7.37
N PRO A 69 7.99 -9.46 -8.04
CA PRO A 69 9.13 -10.32 -8.29
C PRO A 69 10.23 -9.52 -8.98
N ALA A 70 11.50 -9.76 -8.63
CA ALA A 70 12.59 -9.26 -9.45
C ALA A 70 12.34 -9.75 -10.88
N ALA A 71 12.26 -8.82 -11.84
CA ALA A 71 12.01 -9.15 -13.24
C ALA A 71 12.98 -10.26 -13.63
N GLY A 72 12.44 -11.47 -13.86
CA GLY A 72 13.25 -12.66 -14.01
C GLY A 72 14.22 -12.46 -15.17
N THR A 73 15.51 -12.62 -14.90
CA THR A 73 16.44 -13.09 -15.91
C THR A 73 15.95 -14.45 -16.38
N THR A 74 15.15 -14.46 -17.44
CA THR A 74 15.05 -15.61 -18.35
C THR A 74 16.46 -15.92 -18.83
N HIS A 75 16.98 -17.07 -18.44
CA HIS A 75 18.15 -17.70 -19.03
C HIS A 75 17.68 -18.89 -19.87
#